data_AF-A0A7Y9XXD2-F1
#
_entry.id   AF-A0A7Y9XXD2-F1
#
_cell.length_a   1.000
_cell.length_b   1.000
_cell.length_c   1.000
_cell.angle_alpha   90.00
_cell.angle_beta   90.00
_cell.angle_gamma   90.00
#
_symmetry.space_group_name_H-M   'P 1'
#
loop_
_entity.id
_entity.type
_entity.pdbx_description
1 polymer ?
#
loop_
_entity_poly.entity_id
_entity_poly.type
_entity_poly.pdbx_seq_one_letter_code
_entity_poly.pdbx_strand_id
1 'polypeptide(L)'
;MGDIDLLAVFLGAVAFFVIGAIWYGPLFGKAWQREVGLSDAQIKEGNVAVVFGLAFLFELLIAVMLGHNIARTSPAPHVIMMMAVGFGLVIMTPAIGIHYLFQRRSGKLFAIDAGYFVVGMAAMGGVFVAFA
;
A
#
# COMPACT_ATOMS: atom_id res chain seq x y z
N MET A 1 -26.15 7.32 3.20
CA MET A 1 -24.91 7.46 2.42
C MET A 1 -24.36 8.85 2.69
N GLY A 2 -23.11 8.95 3.13
CA GLY A 2 -22.47 10.22 3.50
C GLY A 2 -21.56 10.78 2.40
N ASP A 3 -20.92 11.90 2.70
CA ASP A 3 -19.84 12.45 1.89
C ASP A 3 -18.51 11.73 2.17
N ILE A 4 -17.57 11.84 1.24
CA ILE A 4 -16.22 11.30 1.43
C ILE A 4 -15.46 12.25 2.33
N ASP A 5 -14.92 11.75 3.44
CA ASP A 5 -13.99 12.51 4.28
C ASP A 5 -12.63 12.63 3.57
N LEU A 6 -12.40 13.78 2.95
CA LEU A 6 -11.16 14.06 2.21
C LEU A 6 -9.93 14.14 3.13
N LEU A 7 -10.11 14.49 4.40
CA LEU A 7 -9.01 14.53 5.37
C LEU A 7 -8.59 13.11 5.74
N ALA A 8 -9.55 12.23 6.02
CA ALA A 8 -9.27 10.81 6.27
C ALA A 8 -8.64 10.13 5.05
N VAL A 9 -9.09 10.46 3.84
CA VAL A 9 -8.47 9.98 2.58
C VAL A 9 -7.01 10.41 2.49
N PHE A 10 -6.72 11.70 2.67
CA PHE A 10 -5.35 12.20 2.56
C PHE A 10 -4.44 11.60 3.63
N LEU A 11 -4.87 11.59 4.89
CA LEU A 11 -4.10 11.02 5.99
C LEU A 11 -3.94 9.50 5.89
N GLY A 12 -4.93 8.79 5.34
CA GLY A 12 -4.85 7.37 5.05
C GLY A 12 -3.80 7.06 3.99
N ALA A 13 -3.72 7.87 2.93
CA ALA A 13 -2.66 7.76 1.93
C ALA A 13 -1.27 8.04 2.54
N VAL A 14 -1.16 9.08 3.37
CA VAL A 14 0.10 9.38 4.09
C VAL A 14 0.52 8.22 4.99
N ALA A 15 -0.41 7.59 5.70
CA ALA A 15 -0.11 6.44 6.54
C ALA A 15 0.43 5.26 5.73
N PHE A 16 -0.18 4.92 4.60
CA PHE A 16 0.33 3.89 3.69
C PHE A 16 1.74 4.28 3.19
N PHE A 17 1.91 5.49 2.70
CA PHE A 17 3.19 5.96 2.17
C PHE A 17 4.35 5.89 3.19
N VAL A 18 4.08 6.27 4.44
CA VAL A 18 5.06 6.16 5.53
C VAL A 18 5.43 4.71 5.81
N ILE A 19 4.46 3.78 5.75
CA ILE A 19 4.77 2.35 5.80
C ILE A 19 5.72 1.99 4.65
N GLY A 20 5.51 2.50 3.44
CA GLY A 20 6.40 2.24 2.30
C GLY A 20 7.84 2.68 2.54
N ALA A 21 8.04 3.90 3.05
CA ALA A 21 9.36 4.42 3.39
C ALA A 21 10.07 3.57 4.46
N ILE A 22 9.34 3.09 5.48
CA ILE A 22 9.88 2.23 6.54
C ILE A 22 10.14 0.81 6.00
N TRP A 23 9.25 0.28 5.17
CA TRP A 23 9.28 -1.09 4.67
C TRP A 23 10.44 -1.29 3.69
N TYR A 24 10.53 -0.46 2.65
CA TYR A 24 11.57 -0.52 1.62
C TYR A 24 12.85 0.21 2.02
N GLY A 25 12.87 0.93 3.14
CA GLY A 25 14.07 1.48 3.74
C GLY A 25 14.67 0.54 4.79
N PRO A 26 14.51 0.85 6.09
CA PRO A 26 15.22 0.16 7.17
C PRO A 26 14.80 -1.30 7.39
N LEU A 27 13.56 -1.71 7.11
CA LEU A 27 13.11 -3.08 7.40
C LEU A 27 13.57 -4.10 6.36
N PHE A 28 13.19 -3.91 5.11
CA PHE A 28 13.40 -4.88 4.04
C PHE A 28 14.18 -4.34 2.84
N GLY A 29 14.65 -3.09 2.87
CA GLY A 29 15.28 -2.44 1.70
C GLY A 29 16.43 -3.23 1.08
N LYS A 30 17.37 -3.72 1.90
CA LYS A 30 18.49 -4.54 1.39
C LYS A 30 18.06 -5.88 0.81
N ALA A 31 17.04 -6.52 1.41
CA ALA A 31 16.51 -7.78 0.91
C ALA A 31 15.75 -7.57 -0.41
N TRP A 32 14.87 -6.57 -0.46
CA TRP A 32 14.17 -6.15 -1.67
C TRP A 32 15.15 -5.84 -2.80
N GLN A 33 16.14 -4.98 -2.55
CA GLN A 33 17.11 -4.57 -3.55
C GLN A 33 17.87 -5.76 -4.15
N ARG A 34 18.29 -6.71 -3.30
CA ARG A 34 18.96 -7.95 -3.73
C ARG A 34 18.07 -8.79 -4.65
N GLU A 35 16.79 -8.93 -4.31
CA GLU A 35 15.85 -9.75 -5.08
C GLU A 35 15.43 -9.09 -6.40
N VAL A 36 15.39 -7.75 -6.46
CA VAL A 36 15.17 -7.01 -7.71
C VAL A 36 16.44 -6.98 -8.58
N GLY A 37 17.62 -7.12 -7.98
CA GLY A 37 18.91 -7.13 -8.66
C GLY A 37 19.46 -5.73 -8.97
N LEU A 38 19.09 -4.73 -8.18
CA LEU A 38 19.56 -3.35 -8.34
C LEU A 38 20.82 -3.07 -7.52
N SER A 39 21.81 -2.42 -8.14
CA SER A 39 22.96 -1.87 -7.42
C SER A 39 22.60 -0.53 -6.74
N ASP A 40 23.39 -0.15 -5.72
CA ASP A 40 23.23 1.15 -5.04
C ASP A 40 23.36 2.33 -6.01
N ALA A 41 24.20 2.20 -7.03
CA ALA A 41 24.37 3.22 -8.07
C ALA A 41 23.08 3.41 -8.88
N GLN A 42 22.44 2.31 -9.32
CA GLN A 42 21.20 2.35 -10.08
C GLN A 42 20.03 2.95 -9.28
N ILE A 43 19.98 2.71 -7.96
CA ILE A 43 18.97 3.34 -7.10
C ILE A 43 19.19 4.85 -7.01
N LYS A 44 20.45 5.30 -6.88
CA LYS A 44 20.80 6.72 -6.80
C LYS A 44 20.61 7.48 -8.11
N GLU A 45 20.81 6.82 -9.25
CA GLU A 45 20.57 7.38 -10.58
C GLU A 45 19.07 7.49 -10.92
N GLY A 46 18.22 6.71 -10.25
CA GLY A 46 16.78 6.77 -10.43
C GLY A 46 16.19 8.13 -10.04
N ASN A 47 15.13 8.55 -10.72
CA ASN A 47 14.37 9.73 -10.32
C ASN A 47 13.47 9.42 -9.12
N VAL A 48 14.08 9.41 -7.93
CA VAL A 48 13.43 9.08 -6.65
C VAL A 48 12.21 9.96 -6.41
N ALA A 49 12.26 11.25 -6.78
CA ALA A 49 11.13 12.16 -6.63
C ALA A 49 9.91 11.72 -7.45
N VAL A 50 10.11 11.26 -8.69
CA VAL A 50 9.02 10.74 -9.53
C VAL A 50 8.48 9.43 -8.98
N VAL A 51 9.34 8.50 -8.54
CA VAL A 51 8.90 7.21 -7.98
C VAL A 51 8.05 7.42 -6.73
N PHE A 52 8.53 8.22 -5.77
CA PHE A 52 7.81 8.49 -4.54
C PHE A 52 6.54 9.31 -4.79
N GLY A 53 6.58 10.29 -5.70
CA GLY A 53 5.41 11.07 -6.07
C GLY A 53 4.31 10.22 -6.70
N LEU A 54 4.65 9.33 -7.64
CA LEU A 54 3.68 8.42 -8.27
C LEU A 54 3.17 7.36 -7.30
N ALA A 55 4.02 6.82 -6.43
CA ALA A 55 3.59 5.87 -5.39
C ALA A 55 2.53 6.50 -4.47
N PHE A 56 2.79 7.71 -3.95
CA PHE A 56 1.83 8.44 -3.13
C PHE A 56 0.52 8.71 -3.88
N LEU A 57 0.58 9.09 -5.16
CA LEU A 57 -0.63 9.30 -5.97
C LEU A 57 -1.44 8.01 -6.14
N PHE A 58 -0.82 6.86 -6.36
CA PHE A 58 -1.53 5.59 -6.42
C PHE A 58 -2.15 5.19 -5.08
N GLU A 59 -1.44 5.41 -3.98
CA GLU A 59 -1.97 5.19 -2.63
C GLU A 59 -3.13 6.12 -2.30
N LEU A 60 -3.09 7.37 -2.79
CA LEU A 60 -4.21 8.31 -2.69
C LEU A 60 -5.43 7.83 -3.47
N LEU A 61 -5.25 7.28 -4.67
CA LEU A 61 -6.36 6.68 -5.43
C LEU A 61 -6.99 5.50 -4.69
N ILE A 62 -6.16 4.65 -4.07
CA ILE A 62 -6.62 3.55 -3.22
C ILE A 62 -7.41 4.09 -2.01
N ALA A 63 -6.90 5.13 -1.34
CA ALA A 63 -7.55 5.78 -0.21
C ALA A 63 -8.91 6.37 -0.60
N VAL A 64 -9.01 7.02 -1.76
CA VAL A 64 -10.28 7.55 -2.30
C VAL A 64 -11.29 6.42 -2.49
N MET A 65 -10.87 5.27 -3.04
CA MET A 65 -11.78 4.13 -3.24
C MET A 65 -12.25 3.53 -1.91
N LEU A 66 -11.37 3.37 -0.93
CA LEU A 66 -11.74 2.91 0.41
C LEU A 66 -12.68 3.89 1.10
N GLY A 67 -12.37 5.19 1.07
CA GLY A 67 -13.22 6.27 1.60
C GLY A 67 -14.58 6.33 0.92
N HIS A 68 -14.64 6.13 -0.40
CA HIS A 68 -15.90 6.00 -1.14
C HIS A 68 -16.71 4.81 -0.62
N ASN A 69 -16.11 3.63 -0.45
CA ASN A 69 -16.81 2.44 0.04
C ASN A 69 -17.39 2.67 1.45
N ILE A 70 -16.62 3.29 2.34
CA ILE A 70 -17.05 3.67 3.70
C ILE A 70 -18.23 4.65 3.63
N ALA A 71 -18.14 5.71 2.83
CA ALA A 71 -19.20 6.70 2.68
C ALA A 71 -20.52 6.12 2.14
N ARG A 72 -20.45 5.09 1.28
CA ARG A 72 -21.64 4.43 0.72
C ARG A 72 -22.25 3.38 1.64
N THR A 73 -21.45 2.69 2.45
CA THR A 73 -21.90 1.55 3.26
C THR A 73 -22.10 1.87 4.74
N SER A 74 -21.54 2.98 5.23
CA SER A 74 -21.55 3.37 6.65
C SER A 74 -21.24 2.20 7.60
N PRO A 75 -20.11 1.51 7.40
CA PRO A 75 -19.81 0.26 8.09
C PRO A 75 -19.33 0.50 9.53
N ALA A 76 -19.46 -0.50 10.39
CA ALA A 76 -18.85 -0.46 11.73
C ALA A 76 -17.31 -0.47 11.64
N PRO A 77 -16.58 0.05 12.65
CA PRO A 77 -15.11 0.17 12.60
C PRO A 77 -14.35 -1.14 12.30
N HIS A 78 -14.80 -2.28 12.86
CA HIS A 78 -14.16 -3.57 12.58
C HIS A 78 -14.34 -4.01 11.11
N VAL A 79 -15.43 -3.59 10.46
CA VAL A 79 -15.68 -3.85 9.04
C VAL A 79 -14.79 -2.96 8.16
N ILE A 80 -14.48 -1.73 8.56
CA ILE A 80 -13.50 -0.86 7.88
C ILE A 80 -12.14 -1.56 7.83
N MET A 81 -11.68 -2.10 8.96
CA MET A 81 -10.43 -2.86 9.01
C MET A 81 -10.49 -4.12 8.15
N MET A 82 -11.61 -4.86 8.18
CA MET A 82 -11.82 -6.03 7.33
C MET A 82 -11.75 -5.66 5.84
N MET A 83 -12.36 -4.56 5.41
CA MET A 83 -12.30 -4.07 4.03
C MET A 83 -10.88 -3.71 3.63
N ALA A 84 -10.18 -2.91 4.44
CA ALA A 84 -8.83 -2.45 4.15
C ALA A 84 -7.84 -3.62 4.05
N VAL A 85 -7.79 -4.48 5.07
CA VAL A 85 -6.93 -5.68 5.05
C VAL A 85 -7.36 -6.65 3.96
N GLY A 86 -8.67 -6.79 3.69
CA GLY A 86 -9.20 -7.60 2.61
C GLY A 86 -8.73 -7.14 1.23
N PHE A 87 -8.70 -5.83 0.97
CA PHE A 87 -8.14 -5.28 -0.26
C PHE A 87 -6.65 -5.62 -0.39
N GLY A 88 -5.85 -5.42 0.65
CA GLY A 88 -4.42 -5.75 0.62
C GLY A 88 -4.16 -7.26 0.42
N LEU A 89 -4.82 -8.10 1.22
CA LEU A 89 -4.54 -9.54 1.30
C LEU A 89 -5.22 -10.35 0.19
N VAL A 90 -6.46 -10.02 -0.17
CA VAL A 90 -7.30 -10.87 -1.03
C VAL A 90 -7.41 -10.31 -2.45
N ILE A 91 -7.13 -9.01 -2.66
CA ILE A 91 -7.17 -8.40 -3.99
C ILE A 91 -5.75 -8.09 -4.49
N MET A 92 -5.03 -7.21 -3.79
CA MET A 92 -3.75 -6.69 -4.25
C MET A 92 -2.67 -7.78 -4.25
N THR A 93 -2.59 -8.58 -3.18
CA THR A 93 -1.61 -9.67 -3.06
C THR A 93 -1.75 -10.71 -4.18
N PRO A 94 -2.94 -11.29 -4.47
CA PRO A 94 -3.08 -12.19 -5.62
C PRO A 94 -2.83 -11.50 -6.96
N ALA A 95 -3.23 -10.24 -7.13
CA ALA A 95 -3.00 -9.50 -8.37
C ALA A 95 -1.52 -9.37 -8.70
N ILE A 96 -0.67 -8.98 -7.72
CA ILE A 96 0.78 -8.96 -7.93
C ILE A 96 1.35 -10.38 -8.03
N GLY A 97 0.80 -11.35 -7.29
CA GLY A 97 1.24 -12.74 -7.32
C GLY A 97 1.14 -13.36 -8.71
N ILE A 98 0.04 -13.10 -9.42
CA ILE A 98 -0.16 -13.53 -10.82
C ILE A 98 0.96 -12.97 -11.71
N HIS A 99 1.24 -11.67 -11.60
CA HIS A 99 2.33 -11.04 -12.36
C HIS A 99 3.69 -11.66 -12.02
N TYR A 100 3.96 -11.94 -10.75
CA TYR A 100 5.23 -12.49 -10.30
C TYR A 100 5.45 -13.91 -10.83
N LEU A 101 4.39 -14.72 -10.91
CA LEU A 101 4.43 -16.04 -11.52
C LEU A 101 4.82 -15.96 -13.00
N PHE A 102 4.17 -15.09 -13.78
CA PHE A 102 4.48 -14.93 -15.21
C PHE A 102 5.85 -14.31 -15.45
N GLN A 103 6.27 -13.38 -14.61
CA GLN A 103 7.59 -12.76 -14.67
C GLN A 103 8.70 -13.61 -14.06
N ARG A 104 8.36 -14.78 -13.48
CA ARG A 104 9.29 -15.67 -12.75
C ARG A 104 10.09 -14.93 -11.67
N ARG A 105 9.45 -14.00 -10.97
CA ARG A 105 10.04 -13.29 -9.83
C ARG A 105 10.15 -14.23 -8.64
N SER A 106 11.08 -13.92 -7.72
CA SER A 106 11.30 -14.77 -6.56
C SER A 106 10.12 -14.72 -5.58
N GLY A 107 9.85 -15.84 -4.92
CA GLY A 107 8.84 -15.90 -3.86
C GLY A 107 9.18 -15.02 -2.64
N LYS A 108 10.47 -14.71 -2.44
CA LYS A 108 10.93 -13.76 -1.41
C LYS A 108 10.52 -12.33 -1.76
N LEU A 109 10.73 -11.90 -3.00
CA LEU A 109 10.29 -10.58 -3.45
C LEU A 109 8.77 -10.47 -3.32
N PHE A 110 8.04 -11.51 -3.74
CA PHE A 110 6.59 -11.58 -3.57
C PHE A 110 6.17 -11.38 -2.11
N ALA A 111 6.79 -12.09 -1.16
CA ALA A 111 6.44 -11.97 0.25
C ALA A 111 6.71 -10.56 0.81
N ILE A 112 7.80 -9.91 0.38
CA ILE A 112 8.12 -8.53 0.78
C ILE A 112 7.05 -7.56 0.27
N ASP A 113 6.69 -7.64 -1.02
CA ASP A 113 5.77 -6.70 -1.65
C ASP A 113 4.31 -6.96 -1.26
N ALA A 114 3.91 -8.22 -1.09
CA ALA A 114 2.60 -8.58 -0.56
C ALA A 114 2.44 -8.11 0.89
N GLY A 115 3.46 -8.33 1.73
CA GLY A 115 3.46 -7.84 3.11
C GLY A 115 3.33 -6.32 3.19
N TYR A 116 4.01 -5.60 2.29
CA TYR A 116 3.87 -4.15 2.17
C TYR A 116 2.42 -3.72 1.94
N PHE A 117 1.74 -4.29 0.93
CA PHE A 117 0.35 -3.95 0.63
C PHE A 117 -0.58 -4.25 1.81
N VAL A 118 -0.40 -5.38 2.50
CA VAL A 118 -1.25 -5.75 3.64
C VAL A 118 -1.05 -4.80 4.81
N VAL A 119 0.18 -4.51 5.21
CA VAL A 119 0.47 -3.63 6.35
C VAL A 119 0.13 -2.17 6.04
N GLY A 120 0.42 -1.72 4.83
CA GLY A 120 0.08 -0.37 4.39
C GLY A 120 -1.42 -0.13 4.31
N MET A 121 -2.18 -1.10 3.77
CA MET A 121 -3.64 -1.05 3.81
C MET A 121 -4.19 -1.10 5.23
N ALA A 122 -3.60 -1.89 6.13
CA ALA A 122 -4.01 -1.92 7.52
C ALA A 122 -3.79 -0.55 8.21
N ALA A 123 -2.66 0.11 7.95
CA ALA A 123 -2.38 1.45 8.46
C ALA A 123 -3.40 2.49 7.92
N MET A 124 -3.68 2.45 6.63
CA MET A 124 -4.72 3.30 6.01
C MET A 124 -6.11 3.05 6.62
N GLY A 125 -6.51 1.78 6.78
CA GLY A 125 -7.77 1.42 7.42
C GLY A 125 -7.85 1.91 8.87
N GLY A 126 -6.74 1.85 9.61
CA GLY A 126 -6.63 2.38 10.97
C GLY A 126 -6.86 3.89 11.04
N VAL A 127 -6.36 4.65 10.05
CA VAL A 127 -6.70 6.08 9.93
C VAL A 127 -8.19 6.26 9.70
N PHE A 128 -8.80 5.54 8.77
CA PHE A 128 -10.25 5.66 8.55
C PHE A 128 -11.07 5.32 9.80
N VAL A 129 -10.66 4.31 10.58
CA VAL A 129 -11.31 3.98 11.86
C VAL A 129 -11.22 5.13 12.87
N ALA A 130 -10.10 5.85 12.92
CA ALA A 130 -9.93 6.98 13.83
C ALA A 130 -10.81 8.20 13.48
N PHE A 131 -11.36 8.23 12.27
CA PHE A 131 -12.24 9.30 11.76
C PHE A 131 -13.70 8.83 11.56
N ALA A 132 -14.02 7.56 11.88
CA ALA A 132 -15.33 6.94 11.67
C ALA A 132 -16.33 7.15 12.83
#